data_AF-A0A6J6NLS9-F1
#
_entry.id   AF-A0A6J6NLS9-F1
#
_cell.length_a   1.000
_cell.length_b   1.000
_cell.length_c   1.000
_cell.angle_alpha   90.00
_cell.angle_beta   90.00
_cell.angle_gamma   90.00
#
_symmetry.space_group_name_H-M   'P 1'
#
loop_
_entity.id
_entity.type
_entity.pdbx_description
1 polymer ?
#
loop_
_entity_poly.entity_id
_entity_poly.type
_entity_poly.pdbx_seq_one_letter_code
_entity_poly.pdbx_strand_id
1 'polypeptide(L)'
;MYSDEEDEERTLKAAAMLTPEMWQFFDEAQPKKSGGKLKISEKDEDKERKTRTIDGACIFLNRKGHKADGFTGSFGCVLHHLAEKEKIHFVDTKPDVCWQLPLRRSFETREFGEREISVTVIGEYERLAWGEGGEDFDWYCTSNTEAHVGSQPVYISNKTELQTLMGKDAYAVLAKLCDQRIAGIKDAQKRSLPLFVIQHPATIAAGK
;
A
#
# COMPACT_ATOMS: atom_id res chain seq x y z
N MET A 1 -2.10 1.46 -11.66
CA MET A 1 -1.07 2.17 -12.43
C MET A 1 0.28 1.76 -11.91
N TYR A 2 1.34 1.89 -12.71
CA TYR A 2 2.70 1.98 -12.18
C TYR A 2 3.02 3.44 -11.85
N SER A 3 3.84 3.70 -10.84
CA SER A 3 4.30 5.05 -10.51
C SER A 3 5.34 5.57 -11.51
N ASP A 4 6.20 4.68 -12.00
CA ASP A 4 7.25 4.94 -12.99
C ASP A 4 7.71 3.63 -13.68
N GLU A 5 8.75 3.72 -14.51
CA GLU A 5 9.33 2.56 -15.19
C GLU A 5 9.99 1.56 -14.21
N GLU A 6 10.56 2.04 -13.10
CA GLU A 6 11.20 1.18 -12.09
C GLU A 6 10.17 0.34 -11.33
N ASP A 7 8.99 0.89 -11.07
CA ASP A 7 7.85 0.19 -10.49
C ASP A 7 7.33 -0.93 -11.39
N GLU A 8 7.24 -0.67 -12.70
CA GLU A 8 6.91 -1.70 -13.67
C GLU A 8 7.98 -2.80 -13.71
N GLU A 9 9.26 -2.45 -13.73
CA GLU A 9 10.35 -3.42 -13.74
C GLU A 9 10.38 -4.28 -12.48
N ARG A 10 10.16 -3.69 -11.31
CA ARG A 10 10.05 -4.43 -10.04
C ARG A 10 8.87 -5.40 -10.07
N THR A 11 7.71 -4.95 -10.57
CA THR A 11 6.54 -5.81 -10.71
C THR A 11 6.78 -6.96 -11.69
N LEU A 12 7.48 -6.72 -12.80
CA LEU A 12 7.89 -7.75 -13.75
C LEU A 12 8.81 -8.80 -13.11
N LYS A 13 9.78 -8.37 -12.29
CA LYS A 13 10.68 -9.27 -11.56
C LYS A 13 9.92 -10.14 -10.56
N ALA A 14 8.98 -9.56 -9.80
CA ALA A 14 8.13 -10.31 -8.89
C ALA A 14 7.21 -11.29 -9.64
N ALA A 15 6.61 -10.86 -10.75
CA ALA A 15 5.75 -11.71 -11.58
C ALA A 15 6.50 -12.91 -12.18
N ALA A 16 7.79 -12.76 -12.49
CA ALA A 16 8.61 -13.86 -12.99
C ALA A 16 8.88 -14.97 -11.97
N MET A 17 8.66 -14.70 -10.67
CA MET A 17 8.75 -15.70 -9.60
C MET A 17 7.45 -16.48 -9.38
N LEU A 18 6.35 -16.04 -10.00
CA LEU A 18 5.06 -16.71 -9.91
C LEU A 18 5.09 -18.04 -10.66
N THR A 19 4.19 -18.93 -10.27
CA THR A 19 4.10 -20.30 -10.79
C THR A 19 2.65 -20.63 -11.16
N PRO A 20 2.41 -21.60 -12.07
CA PRO A 20 1.07 -22.05 -12.43
C PRO A 20 0.25 -22.50 -11.21
N GLU A 21 0.93 -23.07 -10.20
CA GLU A 21 0.28 -23.58 -8.99
C GLU A 21 -0.28 -22.46 -8.11
N MET A 22 0.23 -21.22 -8.21
CA MET A 22 -0.22 -20.12 -7.34
C MET A 22 -1.00 -19.02 -8.07
N TRP A 23 -0.82 -18.89 -9.38
CA TRP A 23 -1.37 -17.78 -10.16
C TRP A 23 -2.38 -18.26 -11.20
N GLN A 24 -3.64 -17.90 -11.02
CA GLN A 24 -4.74 -18.29 -11.89
C GLN A 24 -4.50 -17.93 -13.37
N PHE A 25 -3.86 -16.78 -13.63
CA PHE A 25 -3.67 -16.24 -14.97
C PHE A 25 -2.23 -16.39 -15.48
N PHE A 26 -1.52 -17.42 -15.00
CA PHE A 26 -0.12 -17.66 -15.33
C PHE A 26 0.09 -17.80 -16.85
N ASP A 27 -0.77 -18.56 -17.52
CA ASP A 27 -0.66 -18.85 -18.95
C ASP A 27 -0.96 -17.60 -19.80
N GLU A 28 -1.95 -16.79 -19.42
CA GLU A 28 -2.33 -15.55 -20.11
C GLU A 28 -1.25 -14.47 -20.04
N ALA A 29 -0.42 -14.54 -18.99
CA ALA A 29 0.72 -13.67 -18.78
C ALA A 29 1.97 -14.09 -19.57
N GLN A 30 2.01 -15.30 -20.13
CA GLN A 30 3.19 -15.76 -20.86
C GLN A 30 3.42 -14.98 -22.16
N PRO A 31 4.68 -14.74 -22.55
CA PRO A 31 5.00 -14.07 -23.80
C PRO A 31 4.58 -14.93 -25.02
N LYS A 32 4.19 -14.28 -26.12
CA LYS A 32 3.84 -14.99 -27.38
C LYS A 32 5.05 -15.58 -28.11
N LYS A 33 6.25 -15.09 -27.83
CA LYS A 33 7.52 -15.51 -28.45
C LYS A 33 8.49 -15.87 -27.35
N SER A 34 9.33 -16.89 -27.60
CA SER A 34 10.42 -17.26 -26.69
C SER A 34 11.31 -16.04 -26.41
N GLY A 35 11.61 -15.78 -25.14
CA GLY A 35 12.39 -14.62 -24.68
C GLY A 35 11.63 -13.29 -24.61
N GLY A 36 10.31 -13.28 -24.82
CA GLY A 36 9.50 -12.06 -24.66
C GLY A 36 9.24 -11.69 -23.19
N LYS A 37 8.87 -10.43 -22.95
CA LYS A 37 8.42 -9.96 -21.61
C LYS A 37 7.05 -10.53 -21.26
N LEU A 38 6.80 -10.76 -19.96
CA LEU A 38 5.50 -11.14 -19.44
C LEU A 38 4.43 -10.10 -19.84
N LYS A 39 3.25 -10.59 -20.21
CA LYS A 39 2.09 -9.81 -20.66
C LYS A 39 1.22 -9.37 -19.49
N ILE A 40 1.87 -8.76 -18.49
CA ILE A 40 1.23 -8.29 -17.25
C ILE A 40 0.84 -6.82 -17.28
N SER A 41 1.20 -6.08 -18.32
CA SER A 41 0.95 -4.65 -18.44
C SER A 41 0.09 -4.32 -19.65
N GLU A 42 -0.72 -3.28 -19.52
CA GLU A 42 -1.48 -2.65 -20.60
C GLU A 42 -1.36 -1.12 -20.50
N LYS A 43 -1.90 -0.42 -21.49
CA LYS A 43 -2.08 1.02 -21.45
C LYS A 43 -3.53 1.36 -21.16
N ASP A 44 -3.77 2.38 -20.37
CA ASP A 44 -5.12 2.93 -20.18
C ASP A 44 -5.49 3.95 -21.30
N GLU A 45 -6.59 4.66 -21.10
CA GLU A 45 -7.13 5.66 -22.04
C GLU A 45 -6.16 6.85 -22.23
N ASP A 46 -5.40 7.20 -21.20
CA ASP A 46 -4.38 8.25 -21.21
C ASP A 46 -3.00 7.76 -21.71
N LYS A 47 -2.92 6.48 -22.12
CA LYS A 47 -1.70 5.79 -22.58
C LYS A 47 -0.68 5.52 -21.46
N GLU A 48 -1.08 5.68 -20.21
CA GLU A 48 -0.29 5.37 -19.03
C GLU A 48 -0.20 3.86 -18.80
N ARG A 49 0.93 3.41 -18.26
CA ARG A 49 1.20 1.98 -18.07
C ARG A 49 0.59 1.51 -16.74
N LYS A 50 -0.19 0.43 -16.82
CA LYS A 50 -0.82 -0.23 -15.66
C LYS A 50 -0.73 -1.74 -15.77
N THR A 51 -0.93 -2.43 -14.64
CA THR A 51 -1.19 -3.87 -14.65
C THR A 51 -2.40 -4.18 -15.51
N ARG A 52 -2.31 -5.24 -16.32
CA ARG A 52 -3.32 -5.69 -17.26
C ARG A 52 -4.61 -6.09 -16.54
N THR A 53 -5.74 -5.79 -17.17
CA THR A 53 -7.07 -6.15 -16.68
C THR A 53 -7.57 -7.38 -17.44
N ILE A 54 -8.12 -8.36 -16.72
CA ILE A 54 -8.81 -9.53 -17.27
C ILE A 54 -10.17 -9.61 -16.58
N ASP A 55 -11.26 -9.72 -17.33
CA ASP A 55 -12.63 -9.82 -16.78
C ASP A 55 -12.94 -8.78 -15.68
N GLY A 56 -12.60 -7.51 -15.95
CA GLY A 56 -12.89 -6.40 -15.05
C GLY A 56 -12.01 -6.27 -13.80
N ALA A 57 -10.97 -7.10 -13.62
CA ALA A 57 -10.04 -6.95 -12.50
C ALA A 57 -8.59 -7.25 -12.87
N CYS A 58 -7.66 -6.81 -12.02
CA CYS A 58 -6.22 -6.97 -12.20
C CYS A 58 -5.84 -8.45 -12.46
N ILE A 59 -4.90 -8.67 -13.39
CA ILE A 59 -4.34 -9.98 -13.74
C ILE A 59 -3.74 -10.72 -12.54
N PHE A 60 -3.29 -10.00 -11.50
CA PHE A 60 -2.73 -10.59 -10.29
C PHE A 60 -3.77 -10.99 -9.24
N LEU A 61 -5.05 -10.69 -9.44
CA LEU A 61 -6.10 -11.09 -8.50
C LEU A 61 -6.57 -12.52 -8.81
N ASN A 62 -6.19 -13.49 -7.98
CA ASN A 62 -6.82 -14.80 -8.02
C ASN A 62 -8.29 -14.67 -7.60
N ARG A 63 -9.21 -15.25 -8.38
CA ARG A 63 -10.66 -15.11 -8.16
C ARG A 63 -11.13 -16.01 -7.03
N LYS A 64 -12.19 -15.58 -6.34
CA LYS A 64 -12.76 -16.33 -5.22
C LYS A 64 -13.32 -17.66 -5.73
N GLY A 65 -12.92 -18.76 -5.10
CA GLY A 65 -13.40 -20.09 -5.43
C GLY A 65 -12.79 -20.69 -6.72
N HIS A 66 -11.78 -20.06 -7.32
CA HIS A 66 -11.06 -20.66 -8.44
C HIS A 66 -10.43 -22.00 -8.02
N LYS A 67 -10.58 -23.01 -8.88
CA LYS A 67 -10.00 -24.35 -8.74
C LYS A 67 -9.56 -24.82 -10.12
N ALA A 68 -8.37 -25.38 -10.18
CA ALA A 68 -7.81 -26.04 -11.34
C ALA A 68 -6.87 -27.15 -10.88
N ASP A 69 -6.58 -28.11 -11.76
CA ASP A 69 -5.64 -29.19 -11.45
C ASP A 69 -4.24 -28.61 -11.15
N GLY A 70 -3.67 -28.98 -10.00
CA GLY A 70 -2.38 -28.45 -9.55
C GLY A 70 -2.41 -27.05 -8.93
N PHE A 71 -3.56 -26.34 -8.97
CA PHE A 71 -3.69 -25.03 -8.35
C PHE A 71 -3.78 -25.14 -6.82
N THR A 72 -2.84 -24.48 -6.15
CA THR A 72 -2.69 -24.37 -4.68
C THR A 72 -2.83 -22.93 -4.18
N GLY A 73 -3.00 -21.96 -5.08
CA GLY A 73 -3.18 -20.56 -4.75
C GLY A 73 -4.47 -20.28 -3.96
N SER A 74 -4.51 -19.13 -3.32
CA SER A 74 -5.66 -18.64 -2.57
C SER A 74 -6.25 -17.39 -3.24
N PHE A 75 -7.48 -17.04 -2.85
CA PHE A 75 -8.12 -15.78 -3.24
C PHE A 75 -7.27 -14.57 -2.83
N GLY A 76 -7.19 -13.56 -3.68
CA GLY A 76 -6.47 -12.32 -3.40
C GLY A 76 -5.33 -12.04 -4.38
N CYS A 77 -4.55 -11.01 -4.09
CA CYS A 77 -3.42 -10.62 -4.92
C CYS A 77 -2.28 -11.64 -4.81
N VAL A 78 -1.96 -12.33 -5.90
CA VAL A 78 -0.92 -13.37 -5.92
C VAL A 78 0.48 -12.82 -5.61
N LEU A 79 0.75 -11.53 -5.88
CA LEU A 79 2.01 -10.88 -5.49
C LEU A 79 2.15 -10.75 -3.97
N HIS A 80 1.03 -10.56 -3.26
CA HIS A 80 1.03 -10.58 -1.79
C HIS A 80 1.32 -11.99 -1.27
N HIS A 81 0.68 -13.02 -1.86
CA HIS A 81 0.92 -14.42 -1.52
C HIS A 81 2.36 -14.85 -1.80
N LEU A 82 2.98 -14.30 -2.86
CA LEU A 82 4.40 -14.46 -3.14
C LEU A 82 5.25 -13.87 -2.01
N ALA A 83 4.97 -12.64 -1.57
CA ALA A 83 5.70 -12.02 -0.47
C ALA A 83 5.64 -12.85 0.82
N GLU A 84 4.45 -13.37 1.17
CA GLU A 84 4.28 -14.26 2.32
C GLU A 84 5.07 -15.56 2.17
N LYS A 85 5.01 -16.20 0.99
CA LYS A 85 5.74 -17.44 0.69
C LYS A 85 7.25 -17.26 0.81
N GLU A 86 7.78 -16.16 0.25
CA GLU A 86 9.21 -15.84 0.25
C GLU A 86 9.67 -15.18 1.56
N LYS A 87 8.75 -14.89 2.48
CA LYS A 87 9.00 -14.20 3.77
C LYS A 87 9.66 -12.84 3.59
N ILE A 88 9.27 -12.11 2.56
CA ILE A 88 9.71 -10.75 2.26
C ILE A 88 8.55 -9.76 2.42
N HIS A 89 8.86 -8.47 2.44
CA HIS A 89 7.81 -7.46 2.56
C HIS A 89 7.05 -7.32 1.24
N PHE A 90 5.75 -7.07 1.30
CA PHE A 90 4.93 -6.95 0.09
C PHE A 90 5.26 -5.70 -0.76
N VAL A 91 5.98 -4.73 -0.19
CA VAL A 91 6.55 -3.57 -0.92
C VAL A 91 7.49 -4.03 -2.03
N ASP A 92 8.21 -5.14 -1.82
CA ASP A 92 9.20 -5.64 -2.77
C ASP A 92 8.57 -6.40 -3.95
N THR A 93 7.28 -6.74 -3.85
CA THR A 93 6.59 -7.61 -4.82
C THR A 93 5.40 -6.95 -5.51
N LYS A 94 4.73 -6.02 -4.82
CA LYS A 94 3.54 -5.32 -5.34
C LYS A 94 3.97 -4.02 -6.04
N PRO A 95 3.18 -3.56 -7.04
CA PRO A 95 3.36 -2.22 -7.59
C PRO A 95 3.01 -1.15 -6.54
N ASP A 96 3.55 0.04 -6.72
CA ASP A 96 3.48 1.16 -5.77
C ASP A 96 2.08 1.48 -5.29
N VAL A 97 1.16 1.70 -6.22
CA VAL A 97 -0.23 2.03 -5.89
C VAL A 97 -0.89 0.95 -5.02
N CYS A 98 -0.49 -0.32 -5.16
CA CYS A 98 -1.11 -1.44 -4.46
C CYS A 98 -0.57 -1.69 -3.05
N TRP A 99 0.70 -1.35 -2.77
CA TRP A 99 1.25 -1.47 -1.41
C TRP A 99 1.13 -0.18 -0.62
N GLN A 100 1.03 0.97 -1.29
CA GLN A 100 0.92 2.26 -0.61
C GLN A 100 -0.38 2.35 0.17
N LEU A 101 -1.51 1.88 -0.34
CA LEU A 101 -2.79 1.92 0.37
C LEU A 101 -2.68 1.23 1.75
N PRO A 102 -3.02 1.92 2.86
CA PRO A 102 -3.79 3.17 2.93
C PRO A 102 -2.98 4.48 3.03
N LEU A 103 -1.65 4.43 2.95
CA LEU A 103 -0.76 5.58 2.97
C LEU A 103 -0.79 6.32 1.64
N ARG A 104 -1.05 7.62 1.68
CA ARG A 104 -1.01 8.52 0.53
C ARG A 104 0.23 9.37 0.56
N ARG A 105 0.98 9.39 -0.55
CA ARG A 105 2.04 10.35 -0.80
C ARG A 105 1.56 11.39 -1.81
N SER A 106 1.59 12.66 -1.43
CA SER A 106 1.35 13.79 -2.32
C SER A 106 2.50 14.78 -2.27
N PHE A 107 2.55 15.64 -3.28
CA PHE A 107 3.56 16.68 -3.40
C PHE A 107 2.85 18.02 -3.48
N GLU A 108 3.30 18.95 -2.66
CA GLU A 108 2.81 20.32 -2.62
C GLU A 108 4.00 21.25 -2.83
N THR A 109 3.75 22.36 -3.51
CA THR A 109 4.68 23.46 -3.57
C THR A 109 4.25 24.50 -2.55
N ARG A 110 5.17 24.95 -1.68
CA ARG A 110 4.90 26.02 -0.72
C ARG A 110 5.87 27.17 -0.91
N GLU A 111 5.35 28.38 -0.88
CA GLU A 111 6.17 29.60 -0.90
C GLU A 111 6.59 29.99 0.52
N PHE A 112 7.85 30.36 0.67
CA PHE A 112 8.44 30.83 1.92
C PHE A 112 9.27 32.09 1.65
N GLY A 113 8.60 33.25 1.69
CA GLY A 113 9.18 34.51 1.22
C GLY A 113 9.42 34.47 -0.28
N GLU A 114 10.67 34.68 -0.71
CA GLU A 114 11.07 34.61 -2.12
C GLU A 114 11.48 33.19 -2.57
N ARG A 115 11.35 32.18 -1.69
CA ARG A 115 11.76 30.80 -1.99
C ARG A 115 10.54 29.93 -2.21
N GLU A 116 10.69 28.99 -3.12
CA GLU A 116 9.75 27.89 -3.30
C GLU A 116 10.35 26.61 -2.70
N ILE A 117 9.54 25.88 -1.92
CA ILE A 117 9.92 24.58 -1.36
C ILE A 117 8.96 23.50 -1.83
N SER A 118 9.50 22.37 -2.27
CA SER A 118 8.71 21.16 -2.51
C SER A 118 8.51 20.41 -1.20
N VAL A 119 7.26 20.12 -0.88
CA VAL A 119 6.83 19.44 0.33
C VAL A 119 6.22 18.10 -0.06
N THR A 120 6.82 17.01 0.39
CA THR A 120 6.19 15.69 0.31
C THR A 120 5.32 15.48 1.54
N VAL A 121 4.02 15.25 1.32
CA VAL A 121 3.05 14.99 2.38
C VAL A 121 2.72 13.51 2.35
N ILE A 122 2.88 12.85 3.51
CA ILE A 122 2.43 11.48 3.72
C ILE A 122 1.26 11.52 4.68
N GLY A 123 0.11 11.08 4.19
CA GLY A 123 -1.16 11.05 4.92
C GLY A 123 -1.93 9.77 4.66
N GLU A 124 -3.23 9.81 4.93
CA GLU A 124 -4.16 8.75 4.58
C GLU A 124 -4.67 8.95 3.15
N TYR A 125 -4.90 7.87 2.41
CA TYR A 125 -5.79 7.95 1.26
C TYR A 125 -7.22 8.06 1.78
N GLU A 126 -7.86 9.20 1.57
CA GLU A 126 -9.29 9.38 1.86
C GLU A 126 -10.11 9.20 0.57
N ARG A 127 -11.44 9.08 0.66
CA ARG A 127 -12.31 8.99 -0.53
C ARG A 127 -12.09 10.16 -1.49
N LEU A 128 -11.98 11.37 -0.95
CA LEU A 128 -11.73 12.59 -1.73
C LEU A 128 -10.39 12.56 -2.48
N ALA A 129 -9.43 11.74 -2.05
CA ALA A 129 -8.14 11.59 -2.71
C ALA A 129 -8.23 10.82 -4.04
N TRP A 130 -9.37 10.20 -4.35
CA TRP A 130 -9.63 9.45 -5.58
C TRP A 130 -10.32 10.26 -6.68
N GLY A 131 -10.54 11.56 -6.47
CA GLY A 131 -11.33 12.39 -7.39
C GLY A 131 -12.80 11.99 -7.39
N GLU A 132 -13.49 12.20 -8.52
CA GLU A 132 -14.93 11.96 -8.63
C GLU A 132 -15.32 10.49 -8.40
N GLY A 133 -14.43 9.53 -8.69
CA GLY A 133 -14.69 8.10 -8.53
C GLY A 133 -14.56 7.57 -7.08
N GLY A 134 -14.13 8.39 -6.12
CA GLY A 134 -13.96 7.96 -4.74
C GLY A 134 -15.25 7.60 -4.01
N GLU A 135 -16.37 8.23 -4.41
CA GLU A 135 -17.70 7.96 -3.86
C GLU A 135 -18.24 6.60 -4.31
N ASP A 136 -17.82 6.12 -5.48
CA ASP A 136 -18.31 4.86 -6.06
C ASP A 136 -17.63 3.60 -5.48
N PHE A 137 -16.64 3.76 -4.59
CA PHE A 137 -15.96 2.62 -3.98
C PHE A 137 -16.75 2.04 -2.79
N ASP A 138 -17.44 0.93 -3.03
CA ASP A 138 -18.11 0.15 -1.96
C ASP A 138 -17.13 -0.44 -0.92
N TRP A 139 -15.85 -0.58 -1.28
CA TRP A 139 -14.85 -1.34 -0.52
C TRP A 139 -13.83 -0.47 0.22
N TYR A 140 -13.93 0.86 0.12
CA TYR A 140 -12.95 1.79 0.70
C TYR A 140 -13.36 2.25 2.11
N CYS A 141 -12.54 1.98 3.13
CA CYS A 141 -12.95 2.16 4.54
C CYS A 141 -11.90 2.76 5.47
N THR A 142 -10.76 3.23 4.98
CA THR A 142 -9.64 3.65 5.85
C THR A 142 -10.00 4.81 6.77
N SER A 143 -10.94 5.66 6.34
CA SER A 143 -11.44 6.79 7.11
C SER A 143 -12.59 6.41 8.06
N ASN A 144 -12.98 5.13 8.08
CA ASN A 144 -13.97 4.62 9.01
C ASN A 144 -13.29 4.12 10.29
N THR A 145 -13.94 4.29 11.44
CA THR A 145 -13.35 3.96 12.75
C THR A 145 -12.93 2.50 12.88
N GLU A 146 -13.65 1.61 12.18
CA GLU A 146 -13.49 0.17 12.12
C GLU A 146 -12.20 -0.25 11.41
N ALA A 147 -11.60 0.62 10.59
CA ALA A 147 -10.28 0.38 9.99
C ALA A 147 -9.13 0.60 11.00
N HIS A 148 -9.37 1.31 12.10
CA HIS A 148 -8.35 1.66 13.09
C HIS A 148 -8.36 0.75 14.32
N VAL A 149 -8.32 -0.57 14.10
CA VAL A 149 -8.32 -1.59 15.17
C VAL A 149 -6.92 -2.15 15.50
N GLY A 150 -5.87 -1.62 14.86
CA GLY A 150 -4.50 -2.08 15.05
C GLY A 150 -4.00 -1.91 16.49
N SER A 151 -3.30 -2.92 17.01
CA SER A 151 -2.69 -2.90 18.35
C SER A 151 -1.34 -2.16 18.40
N GLN A 152 -0.72 -1.93 17.25
CA GLN A 152 0.52 -1.16 17.12
C GLN A 152 0.24 0.18 16.46
N PRO A 153 0.89 1.27 16.92
CA PRO A 153 0.86 2.55 16.21
C PRO A 153 1.31 2.39 14.75
N VAL A 154 0.68 3.14 13.84
CA VAL A 154 0.93 3.04 12.39
C VAL A 154 2.41 3.27 12.03
N TYR A 155 3.10 4.19 12.71
CA TYR A 155 4.53 4.43 12.43
C TYR A 155 5.43 3.24 12.77
N ILE A 156 4.95 2.30 13.61
CA ILE A 156 5.63 1.06 13.94
C ILE A 156 5.19 -0.05 12.99
N SER A 157 3.88 -0.27 12.83
CA SER A 157 3.36 -1.36 12.00
C SER A 157 3.70 -1.19 10.52
N ASN A 158 3.70 0.05 10.02
CA ASN A 158 3.95 0.37 8.60
C ASN A 158 5.36 0.94 8.40
N LYS A 159 6.32 0.51 9.22
CA LYS A 159 7.70 1.01 9.18
C LYS A 159 8.32 0.87 7.79
N THR A 160 8.15 -0.27 7.13
CA THR A 160 8.78 -0.56 5.84
C THR A 160 8.24 0.36 4.75
N GLU A 161 6.92 0.52 4.70
CA GLU A 161 6.20 1.36 3.75
C GLU A 161 6.56 2.83 3.96
N LEU A 162 6.57 3.30 5.21
CA LEU A 162 6.97 4.68 5.52
C LEU A 162 8.42 4.93 5.15
N GLN A 163 9.35 4.03 5.48
CA GLN A 163 10.75 4.14 5.08
C GLN A 163 10.92 4.14 3.56
N THR A 164 10.10 3.39 2.84
CA THR A 164 10.10 3.37 1.37
C THR A 164 9.59 4.69 0.80
N LEU A 165 8.58 5.30 1.41
CA LEU A 165 8.00 6.56 0.96
C LEU A 165 8.84 7.80 1.25
N MET A 166 9.48 7.87 2.43
CA MET A 166 10.18 9.08 2.92
C MET A 166 11.69 8.91 3.11
N GLY A 167 12.21 7.69 3.01
CA GLY A 167 13.58 7.37 3.36
C GLY A 167 13.80 7.11 4.87
N LYS A 168 14.91 6.43 5.18
CA LYS A 168 15.24 5.98 6.54
C LYS A 168 15.47 7.13 7.52
N ASP A 169 16.10 8.21 7.06
CA ASP A 169 16.48 9.34 7.91
C ASP A 169 15.25 10.17 8.31
N ALA A 170 14.37 10.47 7.36
CA ALA A 170 13.11 11.15 7.64
C ALA A 170 12.20 10.29 8.53
N TYR A 171 12.16 8.96 8.29
CA TYR A 171 11.44 8.04 9.16
C TYR A 171 11.99 8.04 10.59
N ALA A 172 13.31 8.11 10.79
CA ALA A 172 13.89 8.16 12.12
C ALA A 172 13.45 9.42 12.90
N VAL A 173 13.32 10.56 12.21
CA VAL A 173 12.76 11.79 12.79
C VAL A 173 11.28 11.61 13.13
N LEU A 174 10.48 11.06 12.22
CA LEU A 174 9.06 10.76 12.46
C LEU A 174 8.87 9.86 13.68
N ALA A 175 9.59 8.73 13.72
CA ALA A 175 9.50 7.76 14.81
C ALA A 175 9.82 8.40 16.16
N LYS A 176 10.88 9.22 16.24
CA LYS A 176 11.23 9.97 17.45
C LYS A 176 10.11 10.90 17.91
N LEU A 177 9.49 11.65 17.00
CA LEU A 177 8.39 12.56 17.33
C LEU A 177 7.14 11.77 17.80
N CYS A 178 6.83 10.65 17.16
CA CYS A 178 5.75 9.77 17.57
C CYS A 178 5.99 9.13 18.95
N ASP A 179 7.21 8.66 19.22
CA ASP A 179 7.61 8.12 20.53
C ASP A 179 7.44 9.18 21.64
N GLN A 180 7.88 10.41 21.39
CA GLN A 180 7.70 11.54 22.31
C GLN A 180 6.22 11.85 22.55
N ARG A 181 5.40 11.84 21.49
CA ARG A 181 3.95 12.05 21.59
C ARG A 181 3.29 10.97 22.44
N ILE A 182 3.62 9.70 22.22
CA ILE A 182 3.08 8.57 22.99
C ILE A 182 3.52 8.65 24.46
N ALA A 183 4.78 8.98 24.72
CA ALA A 183 5.28 9.16 26.08
C ALA A 183 4.52 10.30 26.80
N GLY A 184 4.31 11.44 26.14
CA GLY A 184 3.55 12.57 26.68
C GLY A 184 2.09 12.20 26.97
N ILE A 185 1.44 11.43 26.10
CA ILE A 185 0.08 10.92 26.32
C ILE A 185 0.03 10.04 27.58
N LYS A 186 0.99 9.11 27.74
CA LYS A 186 1.08 8.22 28.92
C LYS A 186 1.32 8.99 30.22
N ASP A 187 2.16 10.03 30.20
CA ASP A 187 2.39 10.89 31.38
C ASP A 187 1.14 11.70 31.75
N ALA A 188 0.43 12.28 30.77
CA ALA A 188 -0.80 13.02 31.02
C ALA A 188 -1.92 12.14 31.61
N GLN A 189 -2.05 10.89 31.15
CA GLN A 189 -2.98 9.91 31.72
C GLN A 189 -2.69 9.64 33.20
N LYS A 190 -1.41 9.47 33.57
CA LYS A 190 -1.00 9.24 34.97
C LYS A 190 -1.36 10.41 35.89
N ARG A 191 -1.45 11.62 35.35
CA ARG A 191 -1.76 12.85 36.09
C ARG A 191 -3.25 13.20 36.10
N SER A 192 -4.12 12.37 35.50
CA SER A 192 -5.58 12.59 35.43
C SER A 192 -5.95 13.98 34.90
N LEU A 193 -5.28 14.45 33.83
CA LEU A 193 -5.54 15.76 33.22
C LEU A 193 -6.49 15.62 32.01
N PRO A 194 -7.82 15.66 32.20
CA PRO A 194 -8.80 15.27 31.17
C PRO A 194 -8.74 16.10 29.89
N LEU A 195 -8.36 17.39 29.97
CA LEU A 195 -8.28 18.28 28.82
C LEU A 195 -7.11 17.95 27.85
N PHE A 196 -6.16 17.11 28.26
CA PHE A 196 -5.02 16.69 27.43
C PHE A 196 -5.15 15.27 26.86
N VAL A 197 -6.28 14.59 27.13
CA VAL A 197 -6.52 13.19 26.80
C VAL A 197 -7.68 13.07 25.80
N ILE A 198 -7.63 13.82 24.69
CA ILE A 198 -8.39 13.44 23.49
C ILE A 198 -7.55 12.35 22.81
N GLN A 199 -7.89 11.09 23.08
CA GLN A 199 -7.22 9.93 22.50
C GLN A 199 -8.05 9.35 21.38
N HIS A 200 -7.36 8.98 20.30
CA HIS A 200 -7.97 8.23 19.22
C HIS A 200 -8.55 6.91 19.76
N PRO A 201 -9.76 6.47 19.35
CA PRO A 201 -10.35 5.20 19.82
C PRO A 201 -9.41 3.99 19.70
N ALA A 202 -8.64 3.91 18.61
CA ALA A 202 -7.60 2.91 18.40
C ALA A 202 -6.55 2.87 19.53
N THR A 203 -6.12 4.04 20.01
CA THR A 203 -5.14 4.16 21.10
C THR A 203 -5.70 3.62 22.41
N ILE A 204 -6.99 3.82 22.66
CA ILE A 204 -7.68 3.28 23.83
C ILE A 204 -7.80 1.76 23.71
N ALA A 205 -8.16 1.25 22.54
CA ALA A 205 -8.31 -0.18 22.28
C ALA A 205 -6.99 -0.95 22.40
N ALA A 206 -5.89 -0.40 21.87
CA ALA A 206 -4.56 -1.02 21.93
C ALA A 206 -3.98 -1.14 23.35
N GLY A 207 -4.50 -0.38 24.33
CA GLY A 207 -4.08 -0.45 25.72
C GLY A 207 -4.78 -1.53 26.55
N LYS A 208 -5.75 -2.25 25.98
CA LYS A 208 -6.44 -3.40 26.60
C LYS A 208 -5.74 -4.71 26.24
#